data_AF-A0A7L8UFP4-F1
#
_entry.id   AF-A0A7L8UFP4-F1
#
_cell.length_a   1.000
_cell.length_b   1.000
_cell.length_c   1.000
_cell.angle_alpha   90.00
_cell.angle_beta   90.00
_cell.angle_gamma   90.00
#
_symmetry.space_group_name_H-M   'P 1'
#
loop_
_entity.id
_entity.type
_entity.pdbx_description
1 polymer ?
#
loop_
_entity_poly.entity_id
_entity_poly.type
_entity_poly.pdbx_seq_one_letter_code
_entity_poly.pdbx_strand_id
1 'polypeptide(L)'
;MIKKIYKSLNRRIYYILNKKKYRFISSTAIVQKLLRIDGKENISIEKRVVIQKMTWIAAVPLTNEDNCELSIGEGSIIGHFNHIYATKEIIIGKNVLTADKVYISDNLHQYENIELPIMFQGIKQLSNVRIGDGSWIGENVCIIGASIGENCVIGANSVVTKDIPDYCVAVGAPARIIKKYNIILQKWEKV
;
A
#
# COMPACT_ATOMS: atom_id res chain seq x y z
N MET A 1 -25.72 16.63 10.69
CA MET A 1 -26.55 15.55 10.13
C MET A 1 -26.47 15.49 8.59
N ILE A 2 -26.70 16.61 7.88
CA ILE A 2 -26.68 16.71 6.40
C ILE A 2 -25.36 16.20 5.75
N LYS A 3 -24.18 16.61 6.27
CA LYS A 3 -22.87 16.14 5.75
C LYS A 3 -22.67 14.62 5.85
N LYS A 4 -23.25 13.95 6.87
CA LYS A 4 -23.17 12.47 7.01
C LYS A 4 -24.04 11.76 5.98
N ILE A 5 -25.27 12.26 5.76
CA ILE A 5 -26.21 11.73 4.77
C ILE A 5 -25.64 11.89 3.35
N TYR A 6 -25.14 13.08 3.01
CA TYR A 6 -24.51 13.35 1.71
C TYR A 6 -23.30 12.44 1.45
N LYS A 7 -22.41 12.26 2.45
CA LYS A 7 -21.29 11.31 2.35
C LYS A 7 -21.78 9.87 2.15
N SER A 8 -22.86 9.46 2.81
CA SER A 8 -23.44 8.12 2.66
C SER A 8 -24.00 7.88 1.26
N LEU A 9 -24.70 8.87 0.69
CA LEU A 9 -25.26 8.79 -0.65
C LEU A 9 -24.17 8.71 -1.72
N ASN A 10 -23.15 9.57 -1.64
CA ASN A 10 -22.03 9.57 -2.59
C ASN A 10 -21.26 8.24 -2.58
N ARG A 11 -21.13 7.60 -1.40
CA ARG A 11 -20.50 6.27 -1.28
C ARG A 11 -21.30 5.21 -2.03
N ARG A 12 -22.63 5.18 -1.84
CA ARG A 12 -23.51 4.23 -2.54
C ARG A 12 -23.46 4.43 -4.06
N ILE A 13 -23.49 5.69 -4.52
CA ILE A 13 -23.37 6.03 -5.94
C ILE A 13 -22.03 5.53 -6.49
N TYR A 14 -20.92 5.85 -5.81
CA TYR A 14 -19.59 5.39 -6.23
C TYR A 14 -19.52 3.87 -6.37
N TYR A 15 -19.99 3.14 -5.35
CA TYR A 15 -20.05 1.69 -5.36
C TYR A 15 -20.87 1.16 -6.56
N ILE A 16 -22.10 1.64 -6.76
CA ILE A 16 -22.97 1.18 -7.86
C ILE A 16 -22.31 1.40 -9.23
N LEU A 17 -21.68 2.57 -9.43
CA LEU A 17 -21.04 2.92 -10.70
C LEU A 17 -19.73 2.17 -10.97
N ASN A 18 -19.05 1.66 -9.93
CA ASN A 18 -17.71 1.08 -10.07
C ASN A 18 -17.61 -0.41 -9.73
N LYS A 19 -18.59 -1.02 -9.06
CA LYS A 19 -18.47 -2.41 -8.55
C LYS A 19 -18.11 -3.47 -9.60
N LYS A 20 -18.51 -3.27 -10.87
CA LYS A 20 -18.19 -4.16 -11.99
C LYS A 20 -16.83 -3.89 -12.64
N LYS A 21 -16.19 -2.78 -12.28
CA LYS A 21 -14.87 -2.37 -12.81
C LYS A 21 -13.73 -2.87 -11.93
N TYR A 22 -14.00 -3.15 -10.66
CA TYR A 22 -13.02 -3.67 -9.73
C TYR A 22 -12.94 -5.20 -9.80
N ARG A 23 -11.77 -5.77 -9.47
CA ARG A 23 -11.65 -7.20 -9.13
C ARG A 23 -12.64 -7.54 -8.02
N PHE A 24 -12.61 -6.73 -6.97
CA PHE A 24 -13.58 -6.75 -5.88
C PHE A 24 -13.65 -5.37 -5.21
N ILE A 25 -14.85 -4.95 -4.85
CA ILE A 25 -15.03 -3.80 -3.96
C ILE A 25 -16.21 -4.04 -3.04
N SER A 26 -15.98 -3.92 -1.73
CA SER A 26 -17.04 -4.00 -0.75
C SER A 26 -18.00 -2.81 -0.85
N SER A 27 -19.30 -3.05 -0.63
CA SER A 27 -20.30 -1.99 -0.48
C SER A 27 -20.06 -1.05 0.72
N THR A 28 -19.17 -1.45 1.64
CA THR A 28 -18.79 -0.68 2.82
C THR A 28 -17.44 0.02 2.71
N ALA A 29 -16.72 -0.19 1.60
CA ALA A 29 -15.49 0.55 1.32
C ALA A 29 -15.79 2.04 1.06
N ILE A 30 -14.89 2.91 1.50
CA ILE A 30 -14.99 4.36 1.35
C ILE A 30 -13.80 4.83 0.54
N VAL A 31 -14.02 5.02 -0.76
CA VAL A 31 -13.03 5.59 -1.68
C VAL A 31 -13.35 7.07 -1.91
N GLN A 32 -12.50 7.97 -1.42
CA GLN A 32 -12.64 9.40 -1.68
C GLN A 32 -12.12 9.75 -3.08
N LYS A 33 -12.20 11.03 -3.49
CA LYS A 33 -11.67 11.48 -4.78
C LYS A 33 -10.17 11.15 -4.87
N LEU A 34 -9.85 10.11 -5.63
CA LEU A 34 -8.49 9.70 -5.93
C LEU A 34 -7.87 10.65 -6.94
N LEU A 35 -6.54 10.81 -6.86
CA LEU A 35 -5.79 11.52 -7.89
C LEU A 35 -5.86 10.72 -9.19
N ARG A 36 -5.62 9.41 -9.09
CA ARG A 36 -5.60 8.50 -10.21
C ARG A 36 -5.91 7.07 -9.76
N ILE A 37 -6.51 6.29 -10.67
CA ILE A 37 -6.74 4.86 -10.47
C ILE A 37 -6.59 4.12 -11.81
N ASP A 38 -5.70 3.14 -11.86
CA ASP A 38 -5.41 2.34 -13.05
C ASP A 38 -5.52 0.84 -12.73
N GLY A 39 -5.99 0.04 -13.69
CA GLY A 39 -6.08 -1.42 -13.54
C GLY A 39 -7.10 -1.89 -12.50
N LYS A 40 -8.30 -1.30 -12.46
CA LYS A 40 -9.33 -1.60 -11.45
C LYS A 40 -9.66 -3.10 -11.40
N GLU A 41 -9.67 -3.77 -12.54
CA GLU A 41 -9.90 -5.21 -12.73
C GLU A 41 -8.92 -6.10 -11.93
N ASN A 42 -7.82 -5.53 -11.45
CA ASN A 42 -6.79 -6.16 -10.63
C ASN A 42 -6.80 -5.68 -9.17
N ILE A 43 -7.73 -4.79 -8.79
CA ILE A 43 -7.78 -4.18 -7.46
C ILE A 43 -8.94 -4.76 -6.64
N SER A 44 -8.60 -5.27 -5.46
CA SER A 44 -9.53 -5.77 -4.44
C SER A 44 -9.57 -4.83 -3.23
N ILE A 45 -10.76 -4.31 -2.88
CA ILE A 45 -10.96 -3.40 -1.75
C ILE A 45 -11.98 -3.99 -0.78
N GLU A 46 -11.52 -4.36 0.41
CA GLU A 46 -12.33 -5.04 1.42
C GLU A 46 -13.29 -4.12 2.21
N LYS A 47 -14.07 -4.75 3.10
CA LYS A 47 -15.01 -4.06 3.98
C LYS A 47 -14.31 -3.02 4.86
N ARG A 48 -14.99 -1.91 5.13
CA ARG A 48 -14.52 -0.83 6.02
C ARG A 48 -13.16 -0.22 5.64
N VAL A 49 -12.64 -0.49 4.45
CA VAL A 49 -11.45 0.21 3.94
C VAL A 49 -11.77 1.68 3.71
N VAL A 50 -10.85 2.56 4.09
CA VAL A 50 -10.93 4.00 3.78
C VAL A 50 -9.71 4.39 2.94
N ILE A 51 -9.95 4.86 1.71
CA ILE A 51 -8.90 5.47 0.88
C ILE A 51 -9.16 6.97 0.83
N GLN A 52 -8.23 7.75 1.36
CA GLN A 52 -8.38 9.20 1.45
C GLN A 52 -8.02 9.89 0.12
N LYS A 53 -8.18 11.21 0.09
CA LYS A 53 -8.16 11.98 -1.17
C LYS A 53 -6.76 12.03 -1.77
N MET A 54 -6.73 12.25 -3.08
CA MET A 54 -5.50 12.49 -3.86
C MET A 54 -4.51 11.33 -3.83
N THR A 55 -4.95 10.15 -3.38
CA THR A 55 -4.19 8.91 -3.49
C THR A 55 -4.20 8.42 -4.94
N TRP A 56 -3.08 7.86 -5.39
CA TRP A 56 -2.96 7.11 -6.63
C TRP A 56 -2.79 5.62 -6.29
N ILE A 57 -3.73 4.80 -6.75
CA ILE A 57 -3.57 3.33 -6.69
C ILE A 57 -3.56 2.75 -8.10
N ALA A 58 -2.64 1.84 -8.38
CA ALA A 58 -2.51 1.18 -9.66
C ALA A 58 -2.17 -0.31 -9.48
N ALA A 59 -2.79 -1.15 -10.31
CA ALA A 59 -2.44 -2.55 -10.46
C ALA A 59 -2.41 -2.89 -11.95
N VAL A 60 -1.26 -2.64 -12.58
CA VAL A 60 -1.10 -2.74 -14.03
C VAL A 60 0.07 -3.67 -14.37
N PRO A 61 -0.14 -4.78 -15.10
CA PRO A 61 0.91 -5.72 -15.48
C PRO A 61 1.83 -5.10 -16.54
N LEU A 62 2.81 -4.31 -16.11
CA LEU A 62 3.80 -3.67 -16.98
C LEU A 62 5.12 -4.44 -17.08
N THR A 63 5.20 -5.59 -16.42
CA THR A 63 6.32 -6.53 -16.45
C THR A 63 5.89 -7.80 -17.18
N ASN A 64 6.82 -8.74 -17.41
CA ASN A 64 6.51 -10.03 -18.05
C ASN A 64 5.85 -11.03 -17.08
N GLU A 65 5.16 -10.54 -16.05
CA GLU A 65 4.51 -11.36 -15.02
C GLU A 65 3.07 -11.66 -15.43
N ASP A 66 2.63 -12.91 -15.20
CA ASP A 66 1.33 -13.39 -15.69
C ASP A 66 0.12 -12.79 -14.96
N ASN A 67 0.34 -12.22 -13.77
CA ASN A 67 -0.73 -11.73 -12.91
C ASN A 67 -0.34 -10.40 -12.28
N CYS A 68 -1.35 -9.56 -12.05
CA CYS A 68 -1.22 -8.32 -11.29
C CYS A 68 -2.35 -8.22 -10.26
N GLU A 69 -2.02 -7.96 -9.00
CA GLU A 69 -3.00 -7.75 -7.94
C GLU A 69 -2.58 -6.65 -6.96
N LEU A 70 -3.53 -5.78 -6.63
CA LEU A 70 -3.48 -4.92 -5.45
C LEU A 70 -4.67 -5.26 -4.55
N SER A 71 -4.40 -5.78 -3.36
CA SER A 71 -5.43 -6.11 -2.38
C SER A 71 -5.29 -5.25 -1.13
N ILE A 72 -6.40 -4.70 -0.65
CA ILE A 72 -6.46 -3.90 0.58
C ILE A 72 -7.45 -4.53 1.55
N GLY A 73 -6.92 -5.04 2.65
CA GLY A 73 -7.62 -5.81 3.67
C GLY A 73 -8.59 -5.00 4.52
N GLU A 74 -9.48 -5.73 5.18
CA GLU A 74 -10.60 -5.18 5.94
C GLU A 74 -10.14 -4.21 7.05
N GLY A 75 -10.84 -3.07 7.17
CA GLY A 75 -10.59 -2.08 8.21
C GLY A 75 -9.36 -1.19 7.99
N SER A 76 -8.58 -1.40 6.93
CA SER A 76 -7.38 -0.62 6.65
C SER A 76 -7.70 0.81 6.18
N ILE A 77 -6.84 1.75 6.56
CA ILE A 77 -6.96 3.16 6.22
C ILE A 77 -5.71 3.59 5.45
N ILE A 78 -5.94 4.07 4.23
CA ILE A 78 -4.92 4.65 3.36
C ILE A 78 -5.05 6.18 3.44
N GLY A 79 -4.03 6.86 3.94
CA GLY A 79 -3.97 8.32 4.09
C GLY A 79 -4.06 9.09 2.76
N HIS A 80 -3.98 10.42 2.83
CA HIS A 80 -3.98 11.28 1.64
C HIS A 80 -2.69 11.14 0.85
N PHE A 81 -2.75 11.40 -0.46
CA PHE A 81 -1.56 11.46 -1.32
C PHE A 81 -0.68 10.21 -1.30
N ASN A 82 -1.23 9.06 -0.90
CA ASN A 82 -0.50 7.81 -0.99
C ASN A 82 -0.33 7.44 -2.47
N HIS A 83 0.75 6.75 -2.80
CA HIS A 83 1.00 6.23 -4.14
C HIS A 83 1.34 4.74 -4.03
N ILE A 84 0.44 3.89 -4.51
CA ILE A 84 0.57 2.43 -4.42
C ILE A 84 0.53 1.88 -5.85
N TYR A 85 1.62 1.26 -6.30
CA TYR A 85 1.77 0.82 -7.68
C TYR A 85 2.24 -0.62 -7.75
N ALA A 86 1.31 -1.53 -8.04
CA ALA A 86 1.58 -2.95 -8.26
C ALA A 86 1.77 -3.24 -9.76
N THR A 87 2.83 -3.95 -10.11
CA THR A 87 2.96 -4.61 -11.42
C THR A 87 2.76 -6.13 -11.34
N LYS A 88 2.89 -6.72 -10.16
CA LYS A 88 2.63 -8.14 -9.87
C LYS A 88 1.76 -8.35 -8.64
N GLU A 89 2.22 -7.99 -7.45
CA GLU A 89 1.46 -8.24 -6.21
C GLU A 89 1.83 -7.26 -5.10
N ILE A 90 0.83 -6.48 -4.67
CA ILE A 90 0.85 -5.73 -3.42
C ILE A 90 -0.36 -6.14 -2.57
N ILE A 91 -0.11 -6.68 -1.38
CA ILE A 91 -1.15 -7.06 -0.43
C ILE A 91 -0.99 -6.23 0.84
N ILE A 92 -2.00 -5.41 1.13
CA ILE A 92 -2.13 -4.71 2.41
C ILE A 92 -3.09 -5.51 3.28
N GLY A 93 -2.64 -5.93 4.45
CA GLY A 93 -3.40 -6.71 5.41
C GLY A 93 -4.58 -5.97 6.04
N LYS A 94 -5.14 -6.56 7.09
CA LYS A 94 -6.28 -6.01 7.85
C LYS A 94 -5.82 -4.98 8.86
N ASN A 95 -6.66 -3.97 9.07
CA ASN A 95 -6.43 -2.91 10.06
C ASN A 95 -5.04 -2.23 9.95
N VAL A 96 -4.49 -2.17 8.73
CA VAL A 96 -3.25 -1.44 8.45
C VAL A 96 -3.58 0.05 8.37
N LEU A 97 -2.75 0.87 8.99
CA LEU A 97 -2.85 2.32 8.93
C LEU A 97 -1.66 2.87 8.15
N THR A 98 -1.90 3.55 7.03
CA THR A 98 -0.89 4.42 6.42
C THR A 98 -1.19 5.87 6.77
N ALA A 99 -0.13 6.62 7.09
CA ALA A 99 -0.20 8.08 7.14
C ALA A 99 -0.29 8.66 5.72
N ASP A 100 -0.15 9.98 5.61
CA ASP A 100 -0.16 10.65 4.31
C ASP A 100 1.16 10.40 3.54
N LYS A 101 1.11 10.51 2.21
CA LYS A 101 2.30 10.50 1.32
C LYS A 101 3.17 9.24 1.37
N VAL A 102 2.62 8.09 1.75
CA VAL A 102 3.37 6.82 1.66
C VAL A 102 3.44 6.37 0.19
N TYR A 103 4.62 5.95 -0.23
CA TYR A 103 4.86 5.29 -1.51
C TYR A 103 5.10 3.79 -1.30
N ILE A 104 4.39 2.94 -2.06
CA ILE A 104 4.52 1.48 -2.01
C ILE A 104 4.61 0.95 -3.44
N SER A 105 5.66 0.20 -3.74
CA SER A 105 5.90 -0.39 -5.06
C SER A 105 6.54 -1.76 -4.95
N ASP A 106 6.22 -2.66 -5.88
CA ASP A 106 6.80 -4.00 -6.04
C ASP A 106 7.82 -4.06 -7.20
N ASN A 107 8.15 -2.92 -7.79
CA ASN A 107 8.93 -2.77 -9.02
C ASN A 107 9.82 -1.52 -9.00
N LEU A 108 10.69 -1.40 -10.02
CA LEU A 108 11.47 -0.18 -10.32
C LEU A 108 11.65 0.01 -11.82
N HIS A 109 12.14 1.17 -12.24
CA HIS A 109 12.67 1.33 -13.60
C HIS A 109 14.00 0.59 -13.78
N GLN A 110 14.19 -0.04 -14.94
CA GLN A 110 15.49 -0.60 -15.32
C GLN A 110 16.51 0.52 -15.54
N TYR A 111 17.75 0.30 -15.10
CA TYR A 111 18.83 1.28 -15.20
C TYR A 111 20.20 0.69 -15.57
N GLU A 112 20.25 -0.62 -15.82
CA GLU A 112 21.51 -1.35 -16.01
C GLU A 112 22.15 -1.08 -17.39
N ASN A 113 21.37 -0.72 -18.41
CA ASN A 113 21.90 -0.42 -19.74
C ASN A 113 22.32 1.05 -19.86
N ILE A 114 23.61 1.34 -19.80
CA ILE A 114 24.13 2.72 -19.83
C ILE A 114 24.00 3.41 -21.20
N GLU A 115 23.75 2.66 -22.27
CA GLU A 115 23.60 3.20 -23.64
C GLU A 115 22.18 3.71 -23.93
N LEU A 116 21.20 3.39 -23.07
CA LEU A 116 19.81 3.80 -23.22
C LEU A 116 19.37 4.70 -22.06
N PRO A 117 18.73 5.85 -22.31
CA PRO A 117 18.07 6.61 -21.24
C PRO A 117 17.08 5.75 -20.46
N ILE A 118 17.04 5.91 -19.13
CA ILE A 118 16.21 5.12 -18.18
C ILE A 118 14.76 4.95 -18.64
N MET A 119 14.16 6.02 -19.17
CA MET A 119 12.76 6.02 -19.63
C MET A 119 12.47 5.03 -20.78
N PHE A 120 13.49 4.56 -21.49
CA PHE A 120 13.38 3.58 -22.57
C PHE A 120 13.82 2.17 -22.16
N GLN A 121 14.27 1.98 -20.91
CA GLN A 121 14.78 0.69 -20.45
C GLN A 121 13.69 -0.23 -19.91
N GLY A 122 12.49 0.27 -19.62
CA GLY A 122 11.37 -0.51 -19.09
C GLY A 122 11.31 -0.56 -17.56
N ILE A 123 10.51 -1.51 -17.06
CA ILE A 123 10.25 -1.73 -15.63
C ILE A 123 10.74 -3.12 -15.24
N LYS A 124 11.47 -3.20 -14.13
CA LYS A 124 11.95 -4.43 -13.50
C LYS A 124 11.04 -4.78 -12.32
N GLN A 125 10.52 -6.01 -12.32
CA GLN A 125 9.88 -6.58 -11.14
C GLN A 125 10.94 -6.81 -10.05
N LEU A 126 10.64 -6.43 -8.80
CA LEU A 126 11.50 -6.74 -7.65
C LEU A 126 11.01 -8.00 -6.95
N SER A 127 9.98 -7.84 -6.11
CA SER A 127 9.44 -8.86 -5.23
C SER A 127 8.01 -8.48 -4.88
N ASN A 128 7.20 -9.46 -4.48
CA ASN A 128 5.87 -9.17 -3.96
C ASN A 128 5.99 -8.34 -2.67
N VAL A 129 5.11 -7.36 -2.50
CA VAL A 129 5.08 -6.53 -1.29
C VAL A 129 3.87 -6.88 -0.46
N ARG A 130 4.10 -7.28 0.79
CA ARG A 130 3.04 -7.55 1.77
C ARG A 130 3.21 -6.62 2.96
N ILE A 131 2.12 -6.02 3.41
CA ILE A 131 2.07 -5.25 4.66
C ILE A 131 1.18 -6.02 5.61
N GLY A 132 1.76 -6.61 6.65
CA GLY A 132 1.07 -7.47 7.60
C GLY A 132 0.02 -6.73 8.43
N ASP A 133 -0.89 -7.51 9.02
CA ASP A 133 -2.05 -7.00 9.76
C ASP A 133 -1.62 -6.09 10.92
N GLY A 134 -2.40 -5.04 11.20
CA GLY A 134 -2.20 -4.13 12.34
C GLY A 134 -0.97 -3.22 12.24
N SER A 135 -0.20 -3.27 11.15
CA SER A 135 0.98 -2.44 10.97
C SER A 135 0.63 -0.96 10.74
N TRP A 136 1.52 -0.08 11.22
CA TRP A 136 1.44 1.37 10.98
C TRP A 136 2.62 1.85 10.13
N ILE A 137 2.31 2.54 9.04
CA ILE A 137 3.27 3.13 8.12
C ILE A 137 3.25 4.65 8.28
N GLY A 138 4.35 5.23 8.77
CA GLY A 138 4.51 6.66 9.03
C GLY A 138 4.48 7.53 7.77
N GLU A 139 4.33 8.85 7.97
CA GLU A 139 4.23 9.81 6.87
C GLU A 139 5.50 9.78 6.00
N ASN A 140 5.31 9.90 4.68
CA ASN A 140 6.41 9.98 3.70
C ASN A 140 7.37 8.77 3.73
N VAL A 141 6.88 7.59 4.10
CA VAL A 141 7.64 6.34 3.96
C VAL A 141 7.63 5.86 2.51
N CYS A 142 8.77 5.35 2.04
CA CYS A 142 8.88 4.66 0.75
C CYS A 142 9.16 3.18 0.97
N ILE A 143 8.33 2.30 0.42
CA ILE A 143 8.50 0.84 0.42
C ILE A 143 8.71 0.39 -1.02
N ILE A 144 9.88 -0.20 -1.30
CA ILE A 144 10.32 -0.50 -2.66
C ILE A 144 10.78 -1.97 -2.69
N GLY A 145 9.92 -2.86 -3.18
CA GLY A 145 10.20 -4.30 -3.30
C GLY A 145 10.57 -4.96 -1.97
N ALA A 146 9.88 -4.61 -0.89
CA ALA A 146 10.12 -5.15 0.44
C ALA A 146 8.80 -5.36 1.19
N SER A 147 8.70 -6.46 1.92
CA SER A 147 7.55 -6.79 2.77
C SER A 147 7.74 -6.31 4.21
N ILE A 148 6.64 -6.03 4.87
CA ILE A 148 6.55 -5.64 6.28
C ILE A 148 5.65 -6.65 6.97
N GLY A 149 6.12 -7.21 8.07
CA GLY A 149 5.38 -8.14 8.91
C GLY A 149 4.16 -7.52 9.58
N GLU A 150 3.49 -8.31 10.42
CA GLU A 150 2.35 -7.85 11.22
C GLU A 150 2.79 -7.01 12.42
N ASN A 151 1.91 -6.11 12.85
CA ASN A 151 2.09 -5.23 14.02
C ASN A 151 3.43 -4.48 14.03
N CYS A 152 3.93 -4.11 12.85
CA CYS A 152 5.15 -3.34 12.68
C CYS A 152 4.86 -1.84 12.73
N VAL A 153 5.87 -1.07 13.13
CA VAL A 153 5.85 0.39 13.04
C VAL A 153 7.01 0.85 12.16
N ILE A 154 6.69 1.49 11.04
CA ILE A 154 7.69 2.16 10.21
C ILE A 154 7.64 3.65 10.50
N GLY A 155 8.72 4.20 11.05
CA GLY A 155 8.80 5.63 11.35
C GLY A 155 8.75 6.49 10.09
N ALA A 156 8.27 7.72 10.23
CA ALA A 156 8.17 8.68 9.14
C ALA A 156 9.52 8.89 8.42
N ASN A 157 9.44 9.23 7.12
CA ASN A 157 10.60 9.44 6.23
C ASN A 157 11.55 8.23 6.08
N SER A 158 11.08 7.01 6.36
CA SER A 158 11.91 5.81 6.18
C SER A 158 11.87 5.29 4.74
N VAL A 159 12.97 4.67 4.30
CA VAL A 159 13.06 3.99 3.00
C VAL A 159 13.29 2.50 3.23
N VAL A 160 12.26 1.69 3.00
CA VAL A 160 12.27 0.24 3.21
C VAL A 160 12.58 -0.46 1.89
N THR A 161 13.77 -1.07 1.82
CA THR A 161 14.27 -1.83 0.66
C THR A 161 14.63 -3.28 1.00
N LYS A 162 14.32 -3.71 2.24
CA LYS A 162 14.53 -5.06 2.75
C LYS A 162 13.37 -5.40 3.67
N ASP A 163 13.02 -6.69 3.71
CA ASP A 163 11.90 -7.15 4.52
C ASP A 163 12.08 -6.80 6.01
N ILE A 164 10.99 -6.38 6.64
CA ILE A 164 10.91 -6.11 8.08
C ILE A 164 10.06 -7.22 8.71
N PRO A 165 10.61 -8.04 9.62
CA PRO A 165 9.86 -9.10 10.29
C PRO A 165 8.76 -8.55 11.21
N ASP A 166 7.82 -9.42 11.58
CA ASP A 166 6.74 -9.12 12.51
C ASP A 166 7.23 -8.46 13.80
N TYR A 167 6.36 -7.63 14.38
CA TYR A 167 6.56 -6.99 15.67
C TYR A 167 7.88 -6.21 15.78
N CYS A 168 8.23 -5.46 14.73
CA CYS A 168 9.42 -4.64 14.67
C CYS A 168 9.07 -3.14 14.56
N VAL A 169 9.93 -2.29 15.14
CA VAL A 169 9.96 -0.86 14.85
C VAL A 169 11.18 -0.57 14.00
N ALA A 170 10.99 0.00 12.81
CA ALA A 170 12.08 0.35 11.91
C ALA A 170 12.04 1.82 11.51
N VAL A 171 13.21 2.45 11.40
CA VAL A 171 13.34 3.87 11.02
C VAL A 171 14.55 4.08 10.09
N GLY A 172 14.55 5.18 9.34
CA GLY A 172 15.69 5.66 8.57
C GLY A 172 15.68 5.28 7.09
N ALA A 173 16.69 5.76 6.36
CA ALA A 173 16.84 5.55 4.92
C ALA A 173 18.30 5.13 4.60
N PRO A 174 18.58 3.83 4.36
CA PRO A 174 17.63 2.72 4.40
C PRO A 174 17.15 2.38 5.83
N ALA A 175 15.94 1.85 5.93
CA ALA A 175 15.30 1.53 7.21
C ALA A 175 16.10 0.46 7.97
N ARG A 176 16.19 0.64 9.29
CA ARG A 176 16.83 -0.28 10.22
C ARG A 176 15.91 -0.53 11.40
N ILE A 177 15.84 -1.78 11.83
CA ILE A 177 15.09 -2.17 13.02
C ILE A 177 15.79 -1.59 14.24
N ILE A 178 15.07 -0.81 15.03
CA ILE A 178 15.56 -0.19 16.27
C ILE A 178 14.90 -0.79 17.52
N LYS A 179 13.77 -1.48 17.36
CA LYS A 179 13.11 -2.24 18.42
C LYS A 179 12.47 -3.50 17.87
N LYS A 180 12.41 -4.53 18.72
CA LYS A 180 11.66 -5.76 18.49
C LYS A 180 10.80 -6.07 19.70
N TYR A 181 9.58 -6.55 19.49
CA TYR A 181 8.75 -7.01 20.59
C TYR A 181 9.24 -8.37 21.07
N ASN A 182 9.52 -8.48 22.37
CA ASN A 182 9.82 -9.74 23.01
C ASN A 182 8.53 -10.33 23.55
N ILE A 183 8.09 -11.44 22.93
CA ILE A 183 6.83 -12.09 23.29
C ILE A 183 6.86 -12.72 24.68
N ILE A 184 8.03 -13.18 25.13
CA ILE A 184 8.20 -13.82 26.45
C ILE A 184 8.11 -12.76 27.54
N LEU A 185 8.79 -11.63 27.34
CA LEU A 185 8.84 -10.53 28.31
C LEU A 185 7.69 -9.52 28.15
N GLN A 186 6.85 -9.69 27.14
CA GLN A 186 5.74 -8.81 26.77
C GLN A 186 6.15 -7.33 26.71
N LYS A 187 7.33 -7.05 26.15
CA LYS A 187 7.88 -5.70 26.09
C LYS A 187 8.64 -5.44 24.80
N TRP A 188 8.72 -4.18 24.42
CA TRP A 188 9.57 -3.74 23.32
C TRP A 188 11.01 -3.58 23.81
N GLU A 189 11.94 -4.26 23.14
CA GLU A 189 13.36 -4.19 23.42
C GLU A 189 14.06 -3.42 22.30
N LYS A 190 15.05 -2.60 22.66
CA LYS A 190 15.93 -1.99 21.66
C LYS A 190 16.79 -3.08 21.04
N VAL A 191 17.03 -2.96 19.74
CA VAL A 191 18.03 -3.77 19.00
C VAL A 191 19.40 -3.11 19.15
#